data_AF-A0AA89SU97-F1
#
_entry.id   AF-A0AA89SU97-F1
#
_cell.length_a   1.000
_cell.length_b   1.000
_cell.length_c   1.000
_cell.angle_alpha   90.00
_cell.angle_beta   90.00
_cell.angle_gamma   90.00
#
_symmetry.space_group_name_H-M   'P 1'
#
loop_
_entity.id
_entity.type
_entity.pdbx_description
1 polymer ?
#
loop_
_entity_poly.entity_id
_entity_poly.type
_entity_poly.pdbx_seq_one_letter_code
_entity_poly.pdbx_strand_id
1 'polypeptide(L)'
;MLDEMNLARVEHYFSDVLSVMESRRWENGKIVSSKLLSKEMAGRDIYLPANVYIIGTVNMDETTHPFSKKVLDRANTIEFNRVQLDYLDFLKELKQVEPMKLNQEAFAVKYLHLKDVYQRYPHVVERATSELVEINTYLQPLGAHIGYRVRDEICFYLAYNEEGKLMEFENAFDHCLLQKILPRVSGSDARVQRALEQLFTFCTGIELNGEYDALLDFTYAKYPKSADKILHMLRRLADDGFTSFWVGS
;
A
#
# COMPACT_ATOMS: atom_id res chain seq x y z
N MET A 1 -17.22 5.36 -1.31
CA MET A 1 -16.76 4.15 -2.02
C MET A 1 -17.09 4.37 -3.49
N LEU A 2 -16.12 4.12 -4.37
CA LEU A 2 -16.26 4.24 -5.82
C LEU A 2 -16.08 2.84 -6.39
N ASP A 3 -17.07 2.36 -7.13
CA ASP A 3 -17.04 1.03 -7.72
C ASP A 3 -16.41 1.08 -9.12
N GLU A 4 -15.64 0.05 -9.49
CA GLU A 4 -14.99 -0.12 -10.80
C GLU A 4 -14.31 1.16 -11.32
N MET A 5 -13.44 1.74 -10.49
CA MET A 5 -12.84 3.05 -10.79
C MET A 5 -12.03 3.07 -12.09
N ASN A 6 -11.46 1.93 -12.50
CA ASN A 6 -10.61 1.82 -13.68
C ASN A 6 -11.35 1.66 -15.02
N LEU A 7 -12.68 1.79 -15.04
CA LEU A 7 -13.47 1.87 -16.30
C LEU A 7 -13.02 3.06 -17.17
N ALA A 8 -12.56 4.14 -16.53
CA ALA A 8 -11.93 5.27 -17.19
C ALA A 8 -10.55 5.53 -16.56
N ARG A 9 -9.72 6.32 -17.24
CA ARG A 9 -8.43 6.75 -16.66
C ARG A 9 -8.68 7.58 -15.40
N VAL A 10 -8.47 6.96 -14.24
CA VAL A 10 -8.71 7.56 -12.91
C VAL A 10 -8.02 8.89 -12.75
N GLU A 11 -6.80 9.01 -13.27
CA GLU A 11 -6.02 10.25 -13.23
C GLU A 11 -6.70 11.46 -13.89
N HIS A 12 -7.63 11.26 -14.83
CA HIS A 12 -8.31 12.36 -15.53
C HIS A 12 -9.52 12.87 -14.76
N TYR A 13 -10.42 11.99 -14.33
CA TYR A 13 -11.63 12.44 -13.62
C TYR A 13 -11.37 12.71 -12.14
N PHE A 14 -10.28 12.14 -11.59
CA PHE A 14 -9.95 12.26 -10.16
C PHE A 14 -8.82 13.27 -9.91
N SER A 15 -8.37 14.00 -10.94
CA SER A 15 -7.25 14.94 -10.85
C SER A 15 -7.45 16.01 -9.78
N ASP A 16 -8.66 16.56 -9.68
CA ASP A 16 -8.96 17.66 -8.76
C ASP A 16 -8.91 17.19 -7.31
N VAL A 17 -9.44 16.00 -7.04
CA VAL A 17 -9.37 15.38 -5.71
C VAL A 17 -7.92 15.11 -5.33
N LEU A 18 -7.14 14.52 -6.24
CA LEU A 18 -5.71 14.27 -6.00
C LEU A 18 -4.95 15.57 -5.75
N SER A 19 -5.22 16.62 -6.52
CA SER A 19 -4.61 17.96 -6.37
C SER A 19 -4.94 18.57 -5.01
N VAL A 20 -6.20 18.50 -4.58
CA VAL A 20 -6.64 18.99 -3.26
C VAL A 20 -5.98 18.20 -2.13
N MET A 21 -5.80 16.89 -2.28
CA MET A 21 -5.08 16.07 -1.30
C MET A 21 -3.61 16.52 -1.13
N GLU A 22 -2.93 16.92 -2.20
CA GLU A 22 -1.55 17.47 -2.14
C GLU A 22 -1.48 18.84 -1.46
N SER A 23 -2.55 19.62 -1.54
CA SER A 23 -2.59 20.99 -1.00
C SER A 23 -2.72 21.06 0.54
N ARG A 24 -2.91 19.90 1.19
CA ARG A 24 -3.15 19.82 2.64
C ARG A 24 -1.96 20.39 3.41
N ARG A 25 -2.25 21.29 4.35
CA ARG A 25 -1.24 21.92 5.19
C ARG A 25 -1.78 22.25 6.57
N TRP A 26 -0.87 22.45 7.51
CA TRP A 26 -1.18 23.00 8.83
C TRP A 26 -1.40 24.50 8.75
N GLU A 27 -2.52 24.97 9.28
CA GLU A 27 -2.86 26.39 9.44
C GLU A 27 -3.58 26.58 10.78
N ASN A 28 -3.01 27.38 11.69
CA ASN A 28 -3.58 27.64 13.02
C ASN A 28 -3.96 26.37 13.82
N GLY A 29 -3.10 25.34 13.77
CA GLY A 29 -3.33 24.06 14.47
C GLY A 29 -4.40 23.17 13.87
N LYS A 30 -4.91 23.49 12.66
CA LYS A 30 -5.87 22.66 11.92
C LYS A 30 -5.31 22.31 10.53
N ILE A 31 -5.75 21.17 10.01
CA ILE A 31 -5.46 20.79 8.63
C ILE A 31 -6.46 21.48 7.71
N VAL A 32 -5.94 22.25 6.76
CA VAL A 32 -6.71 22.92 5.71
C VAL A 32 -6.24 22.44 4.34
N SER A 33 -7.09 22.58 3.32
CA SER A 33 -6.79 22.26 1.93
C SER A 33 -7.25 23.37 1.00
N SER A 34 -6.86 23.32 -0.27
CA SER A 34 -7.46 24.13 -1.32
C SER A 34 -8.95 23.78 -1.49
N LYS A 35 -9.68 24.68 -2.15
CA LYS A 35 -11.08 24.45 -2.48
C LYS A 35 -11.17 23.28 -3.46
N LEU A 36 -12.03 22.31 -3.16
CA LEU A 36 -12.40 21.25 -4.08
C LEU A 36 -13.41 21.75 -5.12
N LEU A 37 -14.45 22.46 -4.67
CA LEU A 37 -15.41 23.13 -5.54
C LEU A 37 -15.59 24.58 -5.08
N SER A 38 -15.65 25.51 -6.02
CA SER A 38 -15.86 26.92 -5.72
C SER A 38 -17.34 27.24 -5.52
N LYS A 39 -17.61 28.38 -4.88
CA LYS A 39 -18.96 28.92 -4.73
C LYS A 39 -19.71 29.08 -6.06
N GLU A 40 -19.02 29.45 -7.14
CA GLU A 40 -19.62 29.60 -8.47
C GLU A 40 -20.15 28.26 -9.01
N MET A 41 -19.51 27.15 -8.67
CA MET A 41 -19.89 25.81 -9.12
C MET A 41 -20.93 25.13 -8.23
N ALA A 42 -20.81 25.30 -6.90
CA ALA A 42 -21.57 24.52 -5.92
C ALA A 42 -22.46 25.36 -4.99
N GLY A 43 -22.58 26.67 -5.22
CA GLY A 43 -23.32 27.61 -4.36
C GLY A 43 -22.63 27.94 -3.03
N ARG A 44 -21.57 27.20 -2.67
CA ARG A 44 -20.67 27.42 -1.53
C ARG A 44 -19.29 26.88 -1.82
N ASP A 45 -18.28 27.39 -1.12
CA ASP A 45 -16.95 26.80 -1.17
C ASP A 45 -16.98 25.43 -0.47
N ILE A 46 -16.51 24.39 -1.17
CA ILE A 46 -16.41 23.02 -0.66
C ILE A 46 -14.93 22.67 -0.53
N TYR A 47 -14.57 22.17 0.64
CA TYR A 47 -13.22 21.69 0.96
C TYR A 47 -13.26 20.20 1.24
N LEU A 48 -12.14 19.50 1.08
CA LEU A 48 -12.03 18.10 1.47
C LEU A 48 -11.77 18.01 2.98
N PRO A 49 -12.69 17.44 3.79
CA PRO A 49 -12.50 17.30 5.22
C PRO A 49 -11.31 16.38 5.56
N ALA A 50 -10.73 16.57 6.75
CA ALA A 50 -9.58 15.78 7.21
C ALA A 50 -9.91 14.31 7.54
N ASN A 51 -11.18 13.93 7.54
CA ASN A 51 -11.69 12.61 7.92
C ASN A 51 -12.46 11.92 6.78
N VAL A 52 -12.31 12.41 5.56
CA VAL A 52 -12.86 11.77 4.37
C VAL A 52 -11.82 10.86 3.75
N TYR A 53 -12.20 9.60 3.57
CA TYR A 53 -11.44 8.57 2.87
C TYR A 53 -12.17 8.20 1.60
N ILE A 54 -11.41 7.97 0.54
CA ILE A 54 -11.94 7.50 -0.73
C ILE A 54 -11.35 6.13 -1.00
N ILE A 55 -12.25 5.16 -1.12
CA ILE A 55 -11.93 3.76 -1.39
C ILE A 55 -12.51 3.44 -2.75
N GLY A 56 -11.65 2.90 -3.61
CA GLY A 56 -11.96 2.43 -4.95
C GLY A 56 -11.85 0.92 -5.05
N THR A 57 -12.79 0.29 -5.72
CA THR A 57 -12.65 -1.10 -6.20
C THR A 57 -12.27 -1.08 -7.68
N VAL A 58 -11.57 -2.14 -8.10
CA VAL A 58 -10.89 -2.22 -9.38
C VAL A 58 -10.84 -3.68 -9.78
N ASN A 59 -11.31 -4.00 -11.00
CA ASN A 59 -11.11 -5.31 -11.61
C ASN A 59 -9.87 -5.24 -12.51
N MET A 60 -8.85 -6.05 -12.24
CA MET A 60 -7.55 -5.99 -12.95
C MET A 60 -7.51 -6.82 -14.25
N ASP A 61 -8.67 -7.13 -14.83
CA ASP A 61 -8.78 -7.91 -16.07
C ASP A 61 -8.40 -7.08 -17.31
N GLU A 62 -8.05 -7.78 -18.41
CA GLU A 62 -7.50 -7.24 -19.69
C GLU A 62 -8.30 -6.06 -20.29
N THR A 63 -9.56 -5.88 -19.91
CA THR A 63 -10.47 -4.87 -20.47
C THR A 63 -10.40 -3.50 -19.80
N THR A 64 -9.50 -3.28 -18.84
CA THR A 64 -9.43 -2.04 -18.05
C THR A 64 -8.13 -1.25 -18.24
N HIS A 65 -8.18 0.07 -18.02
CA HIS A 65 -6.98 0.90 -18.10
C HIS A 65 -6.06 0.64 -16.89
N PRO A 66 -4.78 0.29 -17.09
CA PRO A 66 -3.85 0.11 -15.99
C PRO A 66 -3.65 1.43 -15.24
N PHE A 67 -3.47 1.35 -13.93
CA PHE A 67 -3.15 2.54 -13.15
C PHE A 67 -1.79 3.11 -13.52
N SER A 68 -1.73 4.42 -13.70
CA SER A 68 -0.45 5.07 -13.84
C SER A 68 0.31 5.04 -12.51
N LYS A 69 1.65 5.07 -12.61
CA LYS A 69 2.53 5.20 -11.43
C LYS A 69 2.13 6.39 -10.55
N LYS A 70 1.58 7.47 -11.12
CA LYS A 70 1.11 8.65 -10.37
C LYS A 70 -0.10 8.35 -9.48
N VAL A 71 -0.99 7.46 -9.88
CA VAL A 71 -2.14 7.05 -9.06
C VAL A 71 -1.68 6.10 -7.97
N LEU A 72 -0.86 5.10 -8.32
CA LEU A 72 -0.30 4.13 -7.36
C LEU A 72 0.58 4.80 -6.30
N ASP A 73 1.25 5.90 -6.66
CA ASP A 73 2.02 6.69 -5.69
C ASP A 73 1.15 7.31 -4.59
N ARG A 74 -0.15 7.52 -4.86
CA ARG A 74 -1.09 8.23 -3.98
C ARG A 74 -2.13 7.33 -3.32
N ALA A 75 -2.14 6.04 -3.63
CA ALA A 75 -3.09 5.08 -3.08
C ALA A 75 -2.36 3.92 -2.40
N ASN A 76 -2.91 3.42 -1.30
CA ASN A 76 -2.60 2.06 -0.84
C ASN A 76 -3.46 1.10 -1.64
N THR A 77 -2.88 -0.01 -2.05
CA THR A 77 -3.56 -0.99 -2.89
C THR A 77 -3.72 -2.28 -2.12
N ILE A 78 -4.94 -2.81 -2.09
CA ILE A 78 -5.28 -4.03 -1.37
C ILE A 78 -5.80 -5.00 -2.41
N GLU A 79 -5.06 -6.09 -2.60
CA GLU A 79 -5.39 -7.14 -3.54
C GLU A 79 -6.18 -8.25 -2.84
N PHE A 80 -7.21 -8.76 -3.51
CA PHE A 80 -8.09 -9.84 -3.01
C PHE A 80 -7.99 -11.07 -3.92
N ASN A 81 -6.86 -11.78 -3.87
CA ASN A 81 -6.64 -12.95 -4.75
C ASN A 81 -6.74 -14.30 -4.03
N ARG A 82 -6.79 -14.32 -2.70
CA ARG A 82 -6.89 -15.58 -1.95
C ARG A 82 -8.35 -16.01 -1.82
N VAL A 83 -8.72 -17.01 -2.61
CA VAL A 83 -9.98 -17.73 -2.44
C VAL A 83 -9.72 -18.91 -1.51
N GLN A 84 -10.18 -18.81 -0.26
CA GLN A 84 -10.10 -19.89 0.70
C GLN A 84 -11.45 -20.62 0.78
N LEU A 85 -11.63 -21.66 -0.04
CA LEU A 85 -12.91 -22.40 -0.14
C LEU A 85 -13.26 -23.18 1.12
N ASP A 86 -12.26 -23.58 1.90
CA ASP A 86 -12.42 -24.30 3.17
C ASP A 86 -12.63 -23.35 4.37
N TYR A 87 -12.65 -22.03 4.14
CA TYR A 87 -13.01 -21.06 5.17
C TYR A 87 -14.51 -21.10 5.44
N LEU A 88 -14.96 -22.10 6.21
CA LEU A 88 -16.36 -22.29 6.58
C LEU A 88 -16.74 -21.56 7.88
N ASP A 89 -15.84 -20.74 8.45
CA ASP A 89 -16.09 -20.00 9.69
C ASP A 89 -17.25 -19.01 9.57
N PHE A 90 -17.58 -18.54 8.36
CA PHE A 90 -18.76 -17.71 8.12
C PHE A 90 -20.09 -18.47 8.27
N LEU A 91 -20.08 -19.81 8.18
CA LEU A 91 -21.24 -20.66 8.44
C LEU A 91 -21.44 -20.92 9.93
N LYS A 92 -20.42 -20.66 10.76
CA LYS A 92 -20.53 -20.73 12.22
C LYS A 92 -21.18 -19.44 12.69
N GLU A 93 -21.93 -19.50 13.80
CA GLU A 93 -22.40 -18.29 14.47
C GLU A 93 -21.18 -17.41 14.80
N LEU A 94 -21.04 -16.29 14.10
CA LEU A 94 -20.00 -15.31 14.38
C LEU A 94 -20.12 -14.89 15.84
N LYS A 95 -19.01 -14.90 16.57
CA LYS A 95 -18.98 -14.35 17.92
C LYS A 95 -19.54 -12.93 17.87
N GLN A 96 -20.61 -12.67 18.62
CA GLN A 96 -21.07 -11.29 18.80
C GLN A 96 -19.93 -10.50 19.41
N VAL A 97 -19.41 -9.55 18.63
CA VAL A 97 -18.42 -8.58 19.09
C VAL A 97 -19.15 -7.35 19.58
N GLU A 98 -18.75 -6.85 20.74
CA GLU A 98 -19.27 -5.61 21.26
C GLU A 98 -18.88 -4.45 20.33
N PRO A 99 -19.83 -3.60 19.90
CA PRO A 99 -19.53 -2.49 19.01
C PRO A 99 -18.59 -1.50 19.71
N MET A 100 -17.44 -1.26 19.08
CA MET A 100 -16.50 -0.23 19.53
C MET A 100 -17.04 1.15 19.19
N LYS A 101 -17.21 2.01 20.19
CA LYS A 101 -17.57 3.42 19.98
C LYS A 101 -16.33 4.18 19.53
N LEU A 102 -16.31 4.60 18.27
CA LEU A 102 -15.29 5.49 17.71
C LEU A 102 -15.86 6.89 17.54
N ASN A 103 -15.05 7.89 17.85
CA ASN A 103 -15.37 9.29 17.58
C ASN A 103 -14.82 9.71 16.21
N GLN A 104 -15.30 10.83 15.68
CA GLN A 104 -14.87 11.30 14.36
C GLN A 104 -13.38 11.67 14.34
N GLU A 105 -12.81 12.03 15.49
CA GLU A 105 -11.38 12.31 15.62
C GLU A 105 -10.50 11.08 15.38
N ALA A 106 -11.02 9.86 15.58
CA ALA A 106 -10.29 8.63 15.27
C ALA A 106 -9.96 8.50 13.77
N PHE A 107 -10.82 9.07 12.92
CA PHE A 107 -10.70 9.06 11.46
C PHE A 107 -10.08 10.36 10.91
N ALA A 108 -9.75 11.32 11.76
CA ALA A 108 -9.12 12.55 11.29
C ALA A 108 -7.62 12.30 10.99
N VAL A 109 -7.13 12.88 9.90
CA VAL A 109 -5.70 12.95 9.63
C VAL A 109 -5.00 13.67 10.81
N LYS A 110 -3.98 13.02 11.37
CA LYS A 110 -3.18 13.49 12.50
C LYS A 110 -1.78 13.91 12.09
N TYR A 111 -1.28 13.37 10.98
CA TYR A 111 0.07 13.58 10.47
C TYR A 111 -0.01 14.04 9.02
N LEU A 112 0.69 15.12 8.67
CA LEU A 112 0.84 15.58 7.28
C LEU A 112 2.29 15.46 6.80
N HIS A 113 3.24 15.62 7.71
CA HIS A 113 4.66 15.59 7.41
C HIS A 113 5.38 14.57 8.28
N LEU A 114 6.49 14.02 7.77
CA LEU A 114 7.29 13.05 8.53
C LEU A 114 7.73 13.58 9.90
N LYS A 115 8.03 14.88 10.00
CA LYS A 115 8.40 15.52 11.28
C LYS A 115 7.30 15.40 12.35
N ASP A 116 6.03 15.38 11.94
CA ASP A 116 4.88 15.28 12.84
C ASP A 116 4.88 13.90 13.52
N VAL A 117 5.24 12.86 12.76
CA VAL A 117 5.41 11.50 13.27
C VAL A 117 6.71 11.37 14.06
N TYR A 118 7.82 11.89 13.53
CA TYR A 118 9.14 11.74 14.14
C TYR A 118 9.19 12.29 15.57
N GLN A 119 8.48 13.39 15.85
CA GLN A 119 8.37 13.95 17.20
C GLN A 119 7.70 12.99 18.20
N ARG A 120 6.81 12.10 17.75
CA ARG A 120 6.01 11.23 18.61
C ARG A 120 6.50 9.78 18.61
N TYR A 121 6.95 9.29 17.46
CA TYR A 121 7.40 7.92 17.24
C TYR A 121 8.72 7.88 16.45
N PRO A 122 9.83 8.42 16.99
CA PRO A 122 11.11 8.46 16.28
C PRO A 122 11.62 7.05 15.94
N HIS A 123 11.45 6.09 16.86
CA HIS A 123 11.84 4.70 16.68
C HIS A 123 11.12 4.02 15.50
N VAL A 124 9.82 4.32 15.27
CA VAL A 124 9.06 3.81 14.13
C VAL A 124 9.66 4.34 12.82
N VAL A 125 9.93 5.64 12.76
CA VAL A 125 10.47 6.30 11.56
C VAL A 125 11.87 5.80 11.25
N GLU A 126 12.74 5.70 12.25
CA GLU A 126 14.13 5.26 12.09
C GLU A 126 14.20 3.81 11.62
N ARG A 127 13.42 2.93 12.28
CA ARG A 127 13.34 1.51 11.92
C ARG A 127 12.80 1.33 10.51
N ALA A 128 11.67 1.95 10.18
CA ALA A 128 11.07 1.86 8.85
C ALA A 128 12.00 2.42 7.77
N THR A 129 12.65 3.55 8.04
CA THR A 129 13.59 4.16 7.09
C THR A 129 14.81 3.27 6.86
N SER A 130 15.35 2.63 7.90
CA SER A 130 16.47 1.70 7.77
C SER A 130 16.13 0.55 6.82
N GLU A 131 14.97 -0.09 7.01
CA GLU A 131 14.50 -1.17 6.14
C GLU A 131 14.24 -0.70 4.71
N LEU A 132 13.64 0.48 4.55
CA LEU A 132 13.41 1.06 3.23
C LEU A 132 14.71 1.43 2.50
N VAL A 133 15.77 1.84 3.22
CA VAL A 133 17.08 2.12 2.61
C VAL A 133 17.67 0.86 2.01
N GLU A 134 17.60 -0.27 2.73
CA GLU A 134 18.05 -1.57 2.24
C GLU A 134 17.25 -2.02 1.01
N ILE A 135 15.92 -2.03 1.11
CA ILE A 135 15.01 -2.37 0.00
C ILE A 135 15.27 -1.48 -1.23
N ASN A 136 15.53 -0.19 -1.03
CA ASN A 136 15.79 0.73 -2.13
C ASN A 136 17.04 0.33 -2.94
N THR A 137 18.03 -0.32 -2.33
CA THR A 137 19.21 -0.82 -3.07
C THR A 137 18.84 -1.90 -4.09
N TYR A 138 17.84 -2.75 -3.78
CA TYR A 138 17.36 -3.80 -4.67
C TYR A 138 16.51 -3.25 -5.82
N LEU A 139 15.79 -2.15 -5.58
CA LEU A 139 14.85 -1.54 -6.55
C LEU A 139 15.51 -0.51 -7.47
N GLN A 140 16.63 0.09 -7.09
CA GLN A 140 17.36 1.08 -7.89
C GLN A 140 17.73 0.58 -9.31
N PRO A 141 18.25 -0.65 -9.51
CA PRO A 141 18.56 -1.18 -10.84
C PRO A 141 17.36 -1.27 -11.80
N LEU A 142 16.14 -1.34 -11.25
CA LEU A 142 14.89 -1.37 -12.00
C LEU A 142 14.39 0.03 -12.37
N GLY A 143 15.01 1.09 -11.84
CA GLY A 143 14.44 2.43 -11.84
C GLY A 143 13.18 2.55 -10.97
N ALA A 144 12.94 1.59 -10.06
CA ALA A 144 11.78 1.53 -9.17
C ALA A 144 12.11 2.07 -7.76
N HIS A 145 13.00 3.06 -7.69
CA HIS A 145 13.47 3.65 -6.44
C HIS A 145 12.32 4.16 -5.56
N ILE A 146 12.51 4.03 -4.25
CA ILE A 146 11.57 4.50 -3.23
C ILE A 146 11.74 6.01 -3.08
N GLY A 147 10.72 6.78 -3.46
CA GLY A 147 10.68 8.23 -3.25
C GLY A 147 10.36 8.59 -1.80
N TYR A 148 10.70 9.83 -1.41
CA TYR A 148 10.43 10.34 -0.05
C TYR A 148 8.96 10.27 0.34
N ARG A 149 8.04 10.48 -0.61
CA ARG A 149 6.61 10.38 -0.36
C ARG A 149 6.21 8.99 0.11
N VAL A 150 6.69 7.95 -0.56
CA VAL A 150 6.39 6.55 -0.22
C VAL A 150 6.89 6.22 1.17
N ARG A 151 8.12 6.65 1.49
CA ARG A 151 8.67 6.54 2.85
C ARG A 151 7.75 7.20 3.87
N ASP A 152 7.35 8.44 3.63
CA ASP A 152 6.52 9.20 4.57
C ASP A 152 5.16 8.53 4.78
N GLU A 153 4.52 8.05 3.71
CA GLU A 153 3.25 7.31 3.78
C GLU A 153 3.37 6.00 4.55
N ILE A 154 4.47 5.24 4.38
CA ILE A 154 4.76 4.03 5.16
C ILE A 154 4.96 4.38 6.63
N CYS A 155 5.71 5.43 6.94
CA CYS A 155 5.88 5.91 8.31
C CYS A 155 4.55 6.35 8.94
N PHE A 156 3.66 6.99 8.17
CA PHE A 156 2.32 7.35 8.64
C PHE A 156 1.49 6.10 8.96
N TYR A 157 1.50 5.10 8.07
CA TYR A 157 0.81 3.82 8.31
C TYR A 157 1.28 3.16 9.61
N LEU A 158 2.58 3.04 9.80
CA LEU A 158 3.17 2.41 10.98
C LEU A 158 2.91 3.23 12.26
N ALA A 159 2.89 4.56 12.18
CA ALA A 159 2.54 5.42 13.30
C ALA A 159 1.07 5.27 13.72
N TYR A 160 0.15 5.15 12.76
CA TYR A 160 -1.25 4.84 13.04
C TYR A 160 -1.43 3.45 13.63
N ASN A 161 -0.65 2.47 13.14
CA ASN A 161 -0.61 1.14 13.74
C ASN A 161 -0.16 1.17 15.20
N GLU A 162 0.94 1.86 15.49
CA GLU A 162 1.51 2.01 16.84
C GLU A 162 0.53 2.71 17.79
N GLU A 163 -0.08 3.81 17.34
CA GLU A 163 -1.05 4.56 18.14
C GLU A 163 -2.31 3.72 18.44
N GLY A 164 -2.78 2.97 17.45
CA GLY A 164 -3.97 2.11 17.57
C GLY A 164 -3.69 0.75 18.21
N LYS A 165 -2.42 0.36 18.38
CA LYS A 165 -1.98 -0.98 18.80
C LYS A 165 -2.66 -2.09 18.00
N LEU A 166 -2.71 -1.93 16.68
CA LEU A 166 -3.52 -2.78 15.80
C LEU A 166 -2.81 -4.11 15.50
N MET A 167 -1.49 -4.08 15.30
CA MET A 167 -0.65 -5.25 15.05
C MET A 167 0.82 -4.96 15.37
N GLU A 168 1.63 -6.02 15.44
CA GLU A 168 3.09 -5.92 15.55
C GLU A 168 3.70 -5.17 14.36
N PHE A 169 4.85 -4.53 14.57
CA PHE A 169 5.55 -3.76 13.56
C PHE A 169 5.79 -4.57 12.28
N GLU A 170 6.23 -5.82 12.42
CA GLU A 170 6.58 -6.69 11.30
C GLU A 170 5.36 -6.97 10.41
N ASN A 171 4.20 -7.22 11.03
CA ASN A 171 2.95 -7.44 10.30
C ASN A 171 2.47 -6.17 9.59
N ALA A 172 2.61 -5.00 10.23
CA ALA A 172 2.25 -3.72 9.64
C ALA A 172 3.19 -3.36 8.47
N PHE A 173 4.49 -3.62 8.63
CA PHE A 173 5.49 -3.38 7.60
C PHE A 173 5.32 -4.33 6.41
N ASP A 174 4.99 -5.61 6.66
CA ASP A 174 4.63 -6.58 5.62
C ASP A 174 3.46 -6.08 4.76
N HIS A 175 2.44 -5.50 5.40
CA HIS A 175 1.36 -4.82 4.67
C HIS A 175 1.86 -3.64 3.84
N CYS A 176 2.74 -2.79 4.37
CA CYS A 176 3.33 -1.70 3.60
C CYS A 176 4.11 -2.19 2.37
N LEU A 177 4.87 -3.29 2.50
CA LEU A 177 5.59 -3.90 1.37
C LEU A 177 4.61 -4.35 0.27
N LEU A 178 3.58 -5.11 0.64
CA LEU A 178 2.53 -5.55 -0.27
C LEU A 178 1.76 -4.39 -0.93
N GLN A 179 1.40 -3.36 -0.17
CA GLN A 179 0.46 -2.35 -0.63
C GLN A 179 1.12 -1.17 -1.36
N LYS A 180 2.42 -0.94 -1.12
CA LYS A 180 3.16 0.24 -1.63
C LYS A 180 4.46 -0.07 -2.38
N ILE A 181 5.16 -1.16 -2.05
CA ILE A 181 6.47 -1.48 -2.63
C ILE A 181 6.33 -2.46 -3.81
N LEU A 182 5.83 -3.67 -3.57
CA LEU A 182 5.67 -4.70 -4.61
C LEU A 182 4.84 -4.26 -5.83
N PRO A 183 3.78 -3.42 -5.69
CA PRO A 183 3.02 -2.91 -6.83
C PRO A 183 3.83 -2.13 -7.88
N ARG A 184 5.07 -1.74 -7.53
CA ARG A 184 6.00 -1.02 -8.40
C ARG A 184 6.93 -1.94 -9.18
N VAL A 185 6.96 -3.24 -8.84
CA VAL A 185 7.84 -4.23 -9.44
C VAL A 185 7.09 -4.95 -10.55
N SER A 186 7.58 -4.80 -11.78
CA SER A 186 7.04 -5.46 -12.96
C SER A 186 8.08 -5.49 -14.07
N GLY A 187 8.08 -6.54 -14.89
CA GLY A 187 8.92 -6.65 -16.07
C GLY A 187 9.26 -8.10 -16.40
N SER A 188 10.13 -8.26 -17.40
CA SER A 188 10.53 -9.56 -17.99
C SER A 188 12.03 -9.82 -17.96
N ASP A 189 12.83 -8.90 -17.38
CA ASP A 189 14.29 -8.99 -17.46
C ASP A 189 14.95 -9.49 -16.17
N ALA A 190 16.19 -9.96 -16.29
CA ALA A 190 16.97 -10.54 -15.19
C ALA A 190 17.25 -9.58 -14.02
N ARG A 191 17.05 -8.26 -14.18
CA ARG A 191 17.13 -7.33 -13.04
C ARG A 191 15.90 -7.50 -12.16
N VAL A 192 14.72 -7.72 -12.74
CA VAL A 192 13.47 -7.95 -12.00
C VAL A 192 13.58 -9.22 -11.17
N GLN A 193 14.08 -10.30 -11.78
CA GLN A 193 14.34 -11.56 -11.07
C GLN A 193 15.25 -11.33 -9.85
N ARG A 194 16.43 -10.72 -10.06
CA ARG A 194 17.39 -10.46 -8.97
C ARG A 194 16.81 -9.60 -7.85
N ALA A 195 16.05 -8.56 -8.21
CA ALA A 195 15.41 -7.71 -7.21
C ALA A 195 14.36 -8.49 -6.38
N LEU A 196 13.56 -9.35 -7.03
CA LEU A 196 12.59 -10.20 -6.35
C LEU A 196 13.28 -11.25 -5.46
N GLU A 197 14.36 -11.89 -5.92
CA GLU A 197 15.15 -12.81 -5.10
C GLU A 197 15.74 -12.10 -3.88
N GLN A 198 16.30 -10.90 -4.03
CA GLN A 198 16.81 -10.09 -2.91
C GLN A 198 15.71 -9.70 -1.92
N LEU A 199 14.54 -9.29 -2.42
CA LEU A 199 13.37 -9.00 -1.59
C LEU A 199 12.87 -10.26 -0.86
N PHE A 200 12.91 -11.41 -1.52
CA PHE A 200 12.53 -12.69 -0.92
C PHE A 200 13.47 -13.05 0.23
N THR A 201 14.78 -12.95 0.01
CA THR A 201 15.78 -13.14 1.07
C THR A 201 15.59 -12.15 2.21
N PHE A 202 15.30 -10.88 1.92
CA PHE A 202 14.98 -9.89 2.94
C PHE A 202 13.74 -10.27 3.78
N CYS A 203 12.72 -10.86 3.16
CA CYS A 203 11.50 -11.29 3.84
C CYS A 203 11.67 -12.57 4.66
N THR A 204 12.49 -13.52 4.20
CA THR A 204 12.53 -14.89 4.74
C THR A 204 13.85 -15.27 5.41
N GLY A 205 14.94 -14.55 5.11
CA GLY A 205 16.31 -14.94 5.45
C GLY A 205 16.88 -16.07 4.59
N ILE A 206 16.16 -16.53 3.56
CA ILE A 206 16.56 -17.66 2.70
C ILE A 206 16.91 -17.16 1.30
N GLU A 207 18.08 -17.55 0.82
CA GLU A 207 18.49 -17.32 -0.57
C GLU A 207 17.88 -18.35 -1.52
N LEU A 208 17.32 -17.88 -2.63
CA LEU A 208 16.78 -18.73 -3.69
C LEU A 208 17.86 -18.99 -4.75
N ASN A 209 17.92 -20.24 -5.22
CA ASN A 209 18.86 -20.68 -6.28
C ASN A 209 18.10 -21.06 -7.57
N GLY A 210 17.02 -20.36 -7.90
CA GLY A 210 16.20 -20.64 -9.08
C GLY A 210 15.21 -21.80 -8.96
N GLU A 211 15.11 -22.43 -7.78
CA GLU A 211 14.08 -23.42 -7.48
C GLU A 211 12.95 -22.78 -6.65
N TYR A 212 11.78 -22.59 -7.26
CA TYR A 212 10.65 -21.89 -6.63
C TYR A 212 9.54 -22.84 -6.13
N ASP A 213 9.51 -24.10 -6.57
CA ASP A 213 8.37 -24.99 -6.36
C ASP A 213 8.34 -25.69 -4.99
N ALA A 214 9.48 -25.75 -4.29
CA ALA A 214 9.61 -26.48 -3.04
C ALA A 214 9.09 -25.72 -1.80
N LEU A 215 8.72 -24.45 -1.93
CA LEU A 215 8.35 -23.58 -0.81
C LEU A 215 6.82 -23.39 -0.74
N LEU A 216 6.23 -23.77 0.40
CA LEU A 216 4.77 -23.78 0.62
C LEU A 216 4.32 -23.11 1.92
N ASP A 217 5.20 -22.98 2.91
CA ASP A 217 4.88 -22.36 4.20
C ASP A 217 5.86 -21.21 4.49
N PHE A 218 5.33 -20.05 4.84
CA PHE A 218 6.09 -18.85 5.17
C PHE A 218 5.82 -18.34 6.58
N THR A 219 5.16 -19.11 7.46
CA THR A 219 4.87 -18.61 8.83
C THR A 219 6.12 -18.28 9.65
N TYR A 220 7.29 -18.81 9.27
CA TYR A 220 8.57 -18.49 9.88
C TYR A 220 9.19 -17.17 9.38
N ALA A 221 8.73 -16.66 8.24
CA ALA A 221 9.32 -15.50 7.59
C ALA A 221 9.05 -14.23 8.40
N LYS A 222 9.98 -13.27 8.32
CA LYS A 222 9.81 -11.94 8.91
C LYS A 222 8.63 -11.20 8.27
N TYR A 223 8.48 -11.35 6.95
CA TYR A 223 7.41 -10.73 6.15
C TYR A 223 6.69 -11.81 5.31
N PRO A 224 5.80 -12.61 5.93
CA PRO A 224 5.24 -13.81 5.31
C PRO A 224 4.36 -13.52 4.10
N LYS A 225 3.56 -12.46 4.12
CA LYS A 225 2.60 -12.16 3.03
C LYS A 225 3.35 -11.63 1.80
N SER A 226 4.36 -10.78 2.03
CA SER A 226 5.24 -10.31 0.97
C SER A 226 6.07 -11.45 0.37
N ALA A 227 6.62 -12.35 1.19
CA ALA A 227 7.34 -13.53 0.72
C ALA A 227 6.49 -14.40 -0.21
N ASP A 228 5.25 -14.69 0.19
CA ASP A 228 4.30 -15.45 -0.63
C ASP A 228 4.01 -14.78 -1.97
N LYS A 229 3.76 -13.46 -1.97
CA LYS A 229 3.51 -12.70 -3.20
C LYS A 229 4.75 -12.65 -4.11
N ILE A 230 5.94 -12.45 -3.53
CA ILE A 230 7.21 -12.42 -4.27
C ILE A 230 7.47 -13.77 -4.94
N LEU A 231 7.24 -14.89 -4.23
CA LEU A 231 7.40 -16.23 -4.80
C LEU A 231 6.46 -16.44 -5.99
N HIS A 232 5.19 -16.05 -5.87
CA HIS A 232 4.26 -16.10 -7.01
C HIS A 232 4.77 -15.27 -8.20
N MET A 233 5.29 -14.07 -7.93
CA MET A 233 5.87 -13.23 -8.98
C MET A 233 7.11 -13.87 -9.63
N LEU A 234 7.95 -14.56 -8.87
CA LEU A 234 9.12 -15.28 -9.38
C LEU A 234 8.74 -16.51 -10.23
N ARG A 235 7.80 -17.34 -9.77
CA ARG A 235 7.27 -18.48 -10.54
C ARG A 235 6.74 -18.02 -11.91
N ARG A 236 5.92 -16.97 -11.92
CA ARG A 236 5.41 -16.39 -13.17
C ARG A 236 6.51 -15.87 -14.09
N LEU A 237 7.53 -15.23 -13.53
CA LEU A 237 8.65 -14.76 -14.35
C LEU A 237 9.37 -15.92 -15.03
N ALA A 238 9.48 -17.07 -14.35
CA ALA A 238 10.06 -18.29 -14.90
C ALA A 238 9.15 -18.95 -15.95
N ASP A 239 7.85 -19.03 -15.70
CA ASP A 239 6.88 -19.72 -16.54
C ASP A 239 6.45 -18.89 -17.77
N ASP A 240 6.10 -17.62 -17.55
CA ASP A 240 5.51 -16.72 -18.56
C ASP A 240 6.56 -15.78 -19.20
N GLY A 241 7.76 -15.69 -18.63
CA GLY A 241 8.78 -14.72 -19.03
C GLY A 241 8.46 -13.27 -18.65
N PHE A 242 7.37 -13.01 -17.92
CA PHE A 242 6.97 -11.70 -17.44
C PHE A 242 6.27 -11.80 -16.08
N THR A 243 6.50 -10.82 -15.22
CA THR A 243 5.81 -10.74 -13.94
C THR A 243 5.37 -9.31 -13.62
N SER A 244 4.29 -9.22 -12.86
CA SER A 244 3.73 -7.97 -12.37
C SER A 244 2.90 -8.27 -11.13
N PHE A 245 2.90 -7.34 -10.17
CA PHE A 245 2.08 -7.46 -8.97
C PHE A 245 0.59 -7.65 -9.29
N TRP A 246 0.12 -7.05 -10.39
CA TRP A 246 -1.30 -6.92 -10.71
C TRP A 246 -1.91 -8.08 -11.47
N VAL A 247 -1.09 -8.91 -12.10
CA VAL A 247 -1.61 -9.97 -12.93
C VAL A 247 -1.95 -11.12 -11.99
N GLY A 248 -3.24 -11.27 -11.73
CA GLY A 248 -3.81 -12.43 -11.04
C GLY A 248 -3.56 -13.71 -11.82
N SER A 249 -3.61 -14.83 -11.11
CA SER A 249 -3.69 -16.18 -11.69
C SER A 249 -5.14 -16.49 -12.04
#